data_AF-X0YMB8-F1
#
_entry.id   AF-X0YMB8-F1
#
_cell.length_a   1.000
_cell.length_b   1.000
_cell.length_c   1.000
_cell.angle_alpha   90.00
_cell.angle_beta   90.00
_cell.angle_gamma   90.00
#
_symmetry.space_group_name_H-M   'P 1'
#
loop_
_entity.id
_entity.type
_entity.pdbx_description
1 polymer ?
#
loop_
_entity_poly.entity_id
_entity_poly.type
_entity_poly.pdbx_seq_one_letter_code
_entity_poly.pdbx_strand_id
1 'polypeptide(L)'
;FTAALDATVDALNDGTGLVAPVGVVATTAGGGSATITLAGDNNDLRIDAVMPDPILDDIDVVFVHNPGIGDAAVVTFSGVTLSIEFDPLATTAGTVIAEIDAQGTFIGTLDFTADPTNDGTGLISPLGTVATTLGVASASIAPTGLNTDFTITSAVPGPGLDNIDVALVNNTATGDQAIVTFDAVVGILIVDVDPTATTANTVVAEIDAEGTFTAALDTTADPTNDGSGLIADV
;
A
#
# COMPACT_ATOMS: atom_id res chain seq x y z
N PHE A 1 -26.95 21.55 36.93
CA PHE A 1 -26.89 20.10 37.21
C PHE A 1 -25.44 19.73 37.42
N THR A 2 -25.13 19.20 38.60
CA THR A 2 -23.89 18.50 38.94
C THR A 2 -24.02 17.07 38.42
N ALA A 3 -23.06 16.61 37.63
CA ALA A 3 -23.01 15.20 37.21
C ALA A 3 -22.64 14.33 38.41
N ALA A 4 -23.35 13.23 38.58
CA ALA A 4 -23.05 12.17 39.55
C ALA A 4 -23.13 10.83 38.81
N LEU A 5 -22.22 9.92 39.17
CA LEU A 5 -22.17 8.55 38.65
C LEU A 5 -23.40 7.76 39.12
N ASP A 6 -24.05 7.08 38.18
CA ASP A 6 -25.17 6.18 38.46
C ASP A 6 -24.64 4.76 38.74
N ALA A 7 -24.51 4.43 40.02
CA ALA A 7 -24.03 3.14 40.50
C ALA A 7 -25.12 2.05 40.56
N THR A 8 -26.32 2.30 40.00
CA THR A 8 -27.44 1.35 40.12
C THR A 8 -27.45 0.24 39.06
N VAL A 9 -26.58 0.33 38.05
CA VAL A 9 -26.46 -0.65 36.95
C VAL A 9 -25.23 -1.55 37.09
N ASP A 10 -24.17 -1.09 37.75
CA ASP A 10 -22.96 -1.87 38.02
C ASP A 10 -22.28 -1.38 39.31
N ALA A 11 -22.28 -2.23 40.34
CA ALA A 11 -21.75 -1.90 41.67
C ALA A 11 -20.22 -1.99 41.76
N LEU A 12 -19.53 -2.39 40.69
CA LEU A 12 -18.07 -2.43 40.61
C LEU A 12 -17.48 -1.36 39.67
N ASN A 13 -18.32 -0.49 39.10
CA ASN A 13 -17.85 0.64 38.31
C ASN A 13 -17.23 1.72 39.23
N ASP A 14 -15.90 1.70 39.34
CA ASP A 14 -15.11 2.64 40.13
C ASP A 14 -14.59 3.84 39.30
N GLY A 15 -15.04 3.96 38.04
CA GLY A 15 -14.58 5.01 37.13
C GLY A 15 -13.10 4.87 36.71
N THR A 16 -12.46 3.72 36.94
CA THR A 16 -11.07 3.45 36.51
C THR A 16 -10.99 2.73 35.16
N GLY A 17 -12.14 2.36 34.57
CA GLY A 17 -12.21 1.77 33.24
C GLY A 17 -11.83 2.79 32.16
N LEU A 18 -10.91 2.39 31.28
CA LEU A 18 -10.50 3.18 30.11
C LEU A 18 -11.74 3.40 29.21
N VAL A 19 -12.07 4.66 28.91
CA VAL A 19 -12.94 4.99 27.78
C VAL A 19 -12.04 5.53 26.68
N ALA A 20 -11.72 4.69 25.69
CA ALA A 20 -11.36 4.99 24.30
C ALA A 20 -10.82 3.68 23.67
N PRO A 21 -11.10 3.37 22.39
CA PRO A 21 -10.66 4.25 21.31
C PRO A 21 -11.75 4.57 20.28
N VAL A 22 -11.55 5.70 19.62
CA VAL A 22 -11.97 5.88 18.23
C VAL A 22 -11.57 4.65 17.41
N GLY A 23 -12.42 4.23 16.49
CA GLY A 23 -12.22 3.02 15.71
C GLY A 23 -11.04 3.10 14.74
N VAL A 24 -10.82 2.00 14.03
CA VAL A 24 -9.96 1.95 12.84
C VAL A 24 -10.38 3.08 11.89
N VAL A 25 -9.45 4.00 11.60
CA VAL A 25 -9.69 5.15 10.70
C VAL A 25 -9.27 4.86 9.27
N ALA A 26 -8.36 3.90 9.08
CA ALA A 26 -7.94 3.41 7.78
C ALA A 26 -7.32 2.01 7.91
N THR A 27 -7.24 1.29 6.79
CA THR A 27 -6.54 0.02 6.67
C THR A 27 -5.62 0.10 5.46
N THR A 28 -4.37 -0.35 5.59
CA THR A 28 -3.41 -0.31 4.48
C THR A 28 -3.75 -1.32 3.39
N ALA A 29 -3.51 -0.96 2.13
CA ALA A 29 -3.63 -1.85 0.97
C ALA A 29 -2.33 -1.86 0.14
N GLY A 30 -1.85 -3.07 -0.20
CA GLY A 30 -0.72 -3.31 -1.11
C GLY A 30 -1.08 -3.04 -2.57
N GLY A 31 -0.07 -3.02 -3.43
CA GLY A 31 -0.20 -2.67 -4.85
C GLY A 31 0.94 -3.27 -5.65
N GLY A 32 0.84 -4.57 -5.92
CA GLY A 32 1.93 -5.38 -6.46
C GLY A 32 2.54 -4.84 -7.74
N SER A 33 3.86 -4.74 -7.77
CA SER A 33 4.63 -4.37 -8.94
C SER A 33 5.86 -5.25 -9.13
N ALA A 34 6.18 -5.56 -10.39
CA ALA A 34 7.36 -6.31 -10.76
C ALA A 34 8.08 -5.68 -11.96
N THR A 35 9.40 -5.51 -11.85
CA THR A 35 10.27 -5.25 -13.01
C THR A 35 10.89 -6.55 -13.49
N ILE A 36 10.82 -6.78 -14.79
CA ILE A 36 11.33 -7.97 -15.47
C ILE A 36 12.41 -7.50 -16.44
N THR A 37 13.67 -7.71 -16.03
CA THR A 37 14.84 -7.41 -16.85
C THR A 37 15.29 -8.66 -17.58
N LEU A 38 15.33 -8.62 -18.90
CA LEU A 38 15.61 -9.76 -19.75
C LEU A 38 16.94 -9.60 -20.48
N ALA A 39 17.47 -10.71 -20.98
CA ALA A 39 18.61 -10.66 -21.88
C ALA A 39 18.14 -10.23 -23.28
N GLY A 40 18.82 -9.26 -23.87
CA GLY A 40 18.47 -8.69 -25.17
C GLY A 40 18.19 -7.20 -25.07
N ASP A 41 17.90 -6.57 -26.21
CA ASP A 41 17.50 -5.17 -26.28
C ASP A 41 15.98 -5.10 -26.47
N ASN A 42 15.35 -4.00 -26.04
CA ASN A 42 13.93 -3.71 -26.25
C ASN A 42 12.93 -4.76 -25.71
N ASN A 43 13.26 -5.47 -24.64
CA ASN A 43 12.41 -6.53 -24.07
C ASN A 43 12.21 -6.48 -22.56
N ASP A 44 12.71 -5.44 -21.89
CA ASP A 44 12.45 -5.21 -20.47
C ASP A 44 11.02 -4.69 -20.28
N LEU A 45 10.36 -5.16 -19.23
CA LEU A 45 8.97 -4.77 -18.95
C LEU A 45 8.72 -4.64 -17.46
N ARG A 46 7.70 -3.85 -17.12
CA ARG A 46 7.18 -3.67 -15.78
C ARG A 46 5.72 -4.08 -15.76
N ILE A 47 5.32 -4.75 -14.70
CA ILE A 47 3.94 -5.16 -14.44
C ILE A 47 3.49 -4.48 -13.17
N ASP A 48 2.32 -3.83 -13.21
CA ASP A 48 1.71 -3.17 -12.07
C ASP A 48 0.27 -3.66 -11.89
N ALA A 49 -0.15 -3.88 -10.64
CA ALA A 49 -1.55 -4.15 -10.33
C ALA A 49 -2.43 -2.95 -10.75
N VAL A 50 -3.57 -3.21 -11.40
CA VAL A 50 -4.50 -2.15 -11.86
C VAL A 50 -5.09 -1.38 -10.68
N MET A 51 -5.33 -2.07 -9.57
CA MET A 51 -5.84 -1.49 -8.34
C MET A 51 -5.00 -1.97 -7.16
N PRO A 52 -4.76 -1.10 -6.15
CA PRO A 52 -4.16 -1.53 -4.90
C PRO A 52 -5.06 -2.58 -4.23
N ASP A 53 -4.58 -3.81 -4.17
CA ASP A 53 -5.21 -4.92 -3.46
C ASP A 53 -4.09 -5.82 -2.92
N PRO A 54 -4.02 -6.07 -1.60
CA PRO A 54 -3.07 -6.98 -0.98
C PRO A 54 -2.99 -8.37 -1.63
N ILE A 55 -4.08 -8.85 -2.25
CA ILE A 55 -4.06 -10.16 -2.92
C ILE A 55 -3.21 -10.17 -4.20
N LEU A 56 -2.82 -8.99 -4.70
CA LEU A 56 -2.01 -8.82 -5.91
C LEU A 56 -0.53 -8.58 -5.61
N ASP A 57 -0.16 -8.62 -4.33
CA ASP A 57 1.22 -8.69 -3.86
C ASP A 57 1.69 -10.16 -3.83
N ASP A 58 3.01 -10.36 -3.92
CA ASP A 58 3.65 -11.68 -3.89
C ASP A 58 3.20 -12.62 -5.02
N ILE A 59 2.86 -12.05 -6.19
CA ILE A 59 2.43 -12.80 -7.37
C ILE A 59 3.65 -13.22 -8.17
N ASP A 60 3.82 -14.53 -8.33
CA ASP A 60 4.84 -15.10 -9.21
C ASP A 60 4.47 -14.84 -10.67
N VAL A 61 5.34 -14.13 -11.38
CA VAL A 61 5.25 -13.96 -12.83
C VAL A 61 6.04 -15.07 -13.50
N VAL A 62 5.33 -15.98 -14.18
CA VAL A 62 5.90 -17.21 -14.73
C VAL A 62 5.78 -17.22 -16.24
N PHE A 63 6.94 -17.31 -16.90
CA PHE A 63 7.05 -17.47 -18.35
C PHE A 63 7.07 -18.94 -18.75
N VAL A 64 6.11 -19.34 -19.57
CA VAL A 64 5.89 -20.72 -20.00
C VAL A 64 6.11 -20.85 -21.51
N HIS A 65 6.97 -21.78 -21.90
CA HIS A 65 7.26 -22.03 -23.30
C HIS A 65 6.06 -22.65 -24.03
N ASN A 66 5.54 -21.97 -25.05
CA ASN A 66 4.55 -22.49 -25.97
C ASN A 66 4.95 -22.14 -27.42
N PRO A 67 5.75 -22.98 -28.09
CA PRO A 67 6.26 -22.71 -29.45
C PRO A 67 5.17 -22.79 -30.54
N GLY A 68 3.92 -23.09 -30.18
CA GLY A 68 2.82 -23.30 -31.11
C GLY A 68 2.00 -22.05 -31.44
N ILE A 69 2.23 -20.94 -30.73
CA ILE A 69 1.36 -19.76 -30.80
C ILE A 69 1.90 -18.63 -31.70
N GLY A 70 3.18 -18.68 -32.10
CA GLY A 70 3.81 -17.65 -32.91
C GLY A 70 3.98 -16.34 -32.14
N ASP A 71 3.93 -15.18 -32.82
CA ASP A 71 3.92 -13.88 -32.15
C ASP A 71 2.55 -13.60 -31.52
N ALA A 72 2.33 -14.31 -30.42
CA ALA A 72 1.17 -14.20 -29.54
C ALA A 72 1.63 -14.52 -28.11
N ALA A 73 0.82 -14.11 -27.13
CA ALA A 73 0.94 -14.54 -25.76
C ALA A 73 -0.43 -14.98 -25.23
N VAL A 74 -0.43 -15.80 -24.19
CA VAL A 74 -1.65 -16.13 -23.44
C VAL A 74 -1.36 -15.87 -21.97
N VAL A 75 -2.10 -14.93 -21.38
CA VAL A 75 -1.92 -14.53 -19.98
C VAL A 75 -3.06 -15.08 -19.14
N THR A 76 -2.72 -15.78 -18.06
CA THR A 76 -3.69 -16.33 -17.10
C THR A 76 -3.25 -16.02 -15.69
N PHE A 77 -4.11 -15.34 -14.94
CA PHE A 77 -3.93 -15.12 -13.51
C PHE A 77 -4.75 -16.14 -12.71
N SER A 78 -4.11 -16.90 -11.83
CA SER A 78 -4.76 -17.92 -11.01
C SER A 78 -4.05 -18.10 -9.67
N GLY A 79 -4.75 -17.77 -8.57
CA GLY A 79 -4.16 -17.83 -7.23
C GLY A 79 -3.04 -16.80 -7.10
N VAL A 80 -1.82 -17.29 -6.84
CA VAL A 80 -0.62 -16.45 -6.65
C VAL A 80 0.29 -16.42 -7.89
N THR A 81 -0.22 -16.83 -9.06
CA THR A 81 0.60 -16.96 -10.27
C THR A 81 -0.03 -16.23 -11.45
N LEU A 82 0.76 -15.35 -12.07
CA LEU A 82 0.52 -14.79 -13.39
C LEU A 82 1.32 -15.60 -14.41
N SER A 83 0.66 -16.53 -15.09
CA SER A 83 1.27 -17.37 -16.12
C SER A 83 1.17 -16.72 -17.49
N ILE A 84 2.29 -16.64 -18.20
CA ILE A 84 2.39 -16.04 -19.53
C ILE A 84 2.98 -17.09 -20.46
N GLU A 85 2.14 -17.65 -21.32
CA GLU A 85 2.57 -18.57 -22.38
C GLU A 85 3.01 -17.77 -23.61
N PHE A 86 4.17 -18.10 -24.16
CA PHE A 86 4.79 -17.36 -25.28
C PHE A 86 5.64 -18.28 -26.17
N ASP A 87 5.88 -17.88 -27.42
CA ASP A 87 6.90 -18.49 -28.27
C ASP A 87 8.20 -17.68 -28.17
N PRO A 88 9.28 -18.20 -27.54
CA PRO A 88 10.54 -17.48 -27.37
C PRO A 88 11.26 -17.13 -28.66
N LEU A 89 10.83 -17.70 -29.79
CA LEU A 89 11.40 -17.42 -31.10
C LEU A 89 10.59 -16.38 -31.89
N ALA A 90 9.44 -15.94 -31.37
CA ALA A 90 8.53 -15.08 -32.12
C ALA A 90 7.84 -13.98 -31.28
N THR A 91 7.52 -14.24 -30.01
CA THR A 91 6.76 -13.30 -29.18
C THR A 91 7.63 -12.14 -28.68
N THR A 92 7.16 -10.92 -28.93
CA THR A 92 7.82 -9.69 -28.47
C THR A 92 7.30 -9.21 -27.11
N ALA A 93 8.05 -8.30 -26.47
CA ALA A 93 7.60 -7.66 -25.23
C ALA A 93 6.31 -6.85 -25.42
N GLY A 94 6.15 -6.16 -26.56
CA GLY A 94 4.91 -5.46 -26.90
C GLY A 94 3.71 -6.39 -26.99
N THR A 95 3.88 -7.58 -27.57
CA THR A 95 2.82 -8.61 -27.62
C THR A 95 2.44 -9.10 -26.22
N VAL A 96 3.42 -9.35 -25.35
CA VAL A 96 3.14 -9.76 -23.96
C VAL A 96 2.39 -8.67 -23.19
N ILE A 97 2.82 -7.41 -23.30
CA ILE A 97 2.15 -6.28 -22.64
C ILE A 97 0.69 -6.18 -23.07
N ALA A 98 0.41 -6.28 -24.37
CA ALA A 98 -0.97 -6.20 -24.87
C ALA A 98 -1.88 -7.29 -24.27
N GLU A 99 -1.36 -8.50 -24.07
CA GLU A 99 -2.11 -9.61 -23.49
C GLU A 99 -2.24 -9.51 -21.96
N ILE A 100 -1.26 -8.91 -21.27
CA ILE A 100 -1.38 -8.55 -19.84
C ILE A 100 -2.53 -7.55 -19.67
N ASP A 101 -2.53 -6.48 -20.46
CA ASP A 101 -3.57 -5.44 -20.41
C ASP A 101 -4.95 -6.01 -20.76
N ALA A 102 -5.01 -6.93 -21.72
CA ALA A 102 -6.25 -7.61 -22.10
C ALA A 102 -6.79 -8.54 -20.99
N GLN A 103 -5.90 -9.12 -20.16
CA GLN A 103 -6.31 -9.94 -19.01
C GLN A 103 -6.96 -9.07 -17.91
N GLY A 104 -6.43 -7.86 -17.68
CA GLY A 104 -7.11 -6.80 -16.94
C GLY A 104 -6.96 -6.79 -15.41
N THR A 105 -6.21 -7.72 -14.81
CA THR A 105 -5.81 -7.62 -13.38
C THR A 105 -4.54 -6.79 -13.22
N PHE A 106 -3.65 -6.85 -14.20
CA PHE A 106 -2.39 -6.12 -14.24
C PHE A 106 -2.32 -5.26 -15.50
N ILE A 107 -1.43 -4.26 -15.46
CA ILE A 107 -1.03 -3.46 -16.61
C ILE A 107 0.43 -3.76 -16.90
N GLY A 108 0.74 -3.98 -18.18
CA GLY A 108 2.11 -4.08 -18.66
C GLY A 108 2.62 -2.74 -19.17
N THR A 109 3.87 -2.40 -18.88
CA THR A 109 4.57 -1.25 -19.46
C THR A 109 5.99 -1.63 -19.83
N LEU A 110 6.61 -0.87 -20.73
CA LEU A 110 8.04 -1.03 -21.02
C LEU A 110 8.86 -0.45 -19.88
N ASP A 111 9.92 -1.16 -19.49
CA ASP A 111 10.91 -0.63 -18.54
C ASP A 111 12.07 0.01 -19.30
N PHE A 112 12.35 1.27 -18.97
CA PHE A 112 13.39 2.09 -19.60
C PHE A 112 14.63 2.25 -18.71
N THR A 113 14.64 1.60 -17.54
CA THR A 113 15.68 1.78 -16.51
C THR A 113 17.05 1.31 -17.01
N ALA A 114 17.10 0.14 -17.66
CA ALA A 114 18.32 -0.43 -18.22
C ALA A 114 18.54 -0.04 -19.70
N ASP A 115 17.45 0.06 -20.47
CA ASP A 115 17.46 0.43 -21.89
C ASP A 115 16.51 1.62 -22.15
N PRO A 116 17.02 2.86 -22.17
CA PRO A 116 16.20 4.04 -22.46
C PRO A 116 15.60 4.07 -23.87
N THR A 117 16.04 3.19 -24.77
CA THR A 117 15.53 3.08 -26.14
C THR A 117 14.52 1.97 -26.34
N ASN A 118 14.17 1.24 -25.27
CA ASN A 118 13.25 0.12 -25.29
C ASN A 118 11.93 0.47 -26.01
N ASP A 119 11.69 -0.15 -27.16
CA ASP A 119 10.48 0.05 -27.97
C ASP A 119 9.53 -1.16 -27.97
N GLY A 120 9.83 -2.19 -27.16
CA GLY A 120 9.04 -3.40 -27.03
C GLY A 120 9.13 -4.39 -28.18
N THR A 121 10.00 -4.14 -29.18
CA THR A 121 10.17 -5.05 -30.34
C THR A 121 11.05 -6.26 -30.04
N GLY A 122 11.74 -6.27 -28.90
CA GLY A 122 12.63 -7.35 -28.48
C GLY A 122 11.87 -8.63 -28.13
N LEU A 123 12.50 -9.79 -28.40
CA LEU A 123 11.93 -11.10 -28.08
C LEU A 123 11.99 -11.39 -26.58
N ILE A 124 10.95 -12.04 -26.08
CA ILE A 124 10.96 -12.67 -24.76
C ILE A 124 11.67 -14.03 -24.90
N SER A 125 12.59 -14.35 -24.00
CA SER A 125 13.36 -15.61 -24.02
C SER A 125 13.61 -16.34 -22.69
N PRO A 126 13.33 -15.80 -21.48
CA PRO A 126 13.48 -16.56 -20.24
C PRO A 126 12.33 -17.53 -20.01
N LEU A 127 12.58 -18.57 -19.19
CA LEU A 127 11.59 -19.54 -18.76
C LEU A 127 11.56 -19.62 -17.23
N GLY A 128 10.39 -19.92 -16.67
CA GLY A 128 10.17 -20.05 -15.22
C GLY A 128 9.72 -18.75 -14.56
N THR A 129 9.83 -18.68 -13.23
CA THR A 129 9.54 -17.45 -12.48
C THR A 129 10.61 -16.42 -12.80
N VAL A 130 10.19 -15.28 -13.36
CA VAL A 130 11.10 -14.21 -13.79
C VAL A 130 11.04 -13.00 -12.88
N ALA A 131 9.95 -12.84 -12.13
CA ALA A 131 9.79 -11.84 -11.10
C ALA A 131 8.65 -12.23 -10.14
N THR A 132 8.59 -11.52 -9.02
CA THR A 132 7.49 -11.59 -8.05
C THR A 132 7.01 -10.15 -7.82
N THR A 133 5.70 -9.92 -7.83
CA THR A 133 5.17 -8.58 -7.54
C THR A 133 5.40 -8.23 -6.08
N LEU A 134 5.81 -6.99 -5.81
CA LEU A 134 5.91 -6.43 -4.46
C LEU A 134 5.15 -5.11 -4.45
N GLY A 135 4.17 -4.96 -3.55
CA GLY A 135 3.46 -3.71 -3.35
C GLY A 135 3.98 -2.97 -2.13
N VAL A 136 3.70 -1.68 -2.07
CA VAL A 136 3.86 -0.90 -0.83
C VAL A 136 2.48 -0.66 -0.25
N ALA A 137 2.25 -1.18 0.94
CA ALA A 137 0.99 -0.96 1.65
C ALA A 137 0.79 0.53 1.90
N SER A 138 -0.37 1.10 1.57
CA SER A 138 -0.65 2.51 1.83
C SER A 138 -2.07 2.75 2.31
N ALA A 139 -2.27 3.84 3.04
CA ALA A 139 -3.57 4.31 3.49
C ALA A 139 -3.63 5.84 3.49
N SER A 140 -4.78 6.40 3.12
CA SER A 140 -5.09 7.82 3.33
C SER A 140 -5.92 7.95 4.61
N ILE A 141 -5.54 8.90 5.46
CA ILE A 141 -6.18 9.25 6.71
C ILE A 141 -6.67 10.69 6.57
N ALA A 142 -7.98 10.87 6.66
CA ALA A 142 -8.63 12.17 6.50
C ALA A 142 -9.45 12.53 7.75
N PRO A 143 -8.78 12.94 8.85
CA PRO A 143 -9.48 13.45 10.03
C PRO A 143 -10.24 14.73 9.69
N THR A 144 -11.32 15.01 10.40
CA THR A 144 -12.07 16.24 10.20
C THR A 144 -11.21 17.46 10.53
N GLY A 145 -11.27 18.46 9.64
CA GLY A 145 -10.47 19.66 9.78
C GLY A 145 -9.97 20.15 8.44
N LEU A 146 -9.34 21.33 8.44
CA LEU A 146 -8.48 21.75 7.35
C LEU A 146 -7.05 21.39 7.74
N ASN A 147 -6.21 21.14 6.73
CA ASN A 147 -4.79 20.84 6.93
C ASN A 147 -4.53 19.61 7.85
N THR A 148 -5.43 18.62 7.83
CA THR A 148 -5.39 17.44 8.69
C THR A 148 -5.09 16.14 7.94
N ASP A 149 -5.28 16.12 6.63
CA ASP A 149 -5.20 14.89 5.84
C ASP A 149 -3.74 14.46 5.64
N PHE A 150 -3.48 13.16 5.75
CA PHE A 150 -2.16 12.59 5.48
C PHE A 150 -2.29 11.18 4.92
N THR A 151 -1.23 10.71 4.30
CA THR A 151 -1.06 9.34 3.83
C THR A 151 0.03 8.67 4.63
N ILE A 152 -0.09 7.36 4.81
CA ILE A 152 1.00 6.51 5.27
C ILE A 152 1.33 5.48 4.19
N THR A 153 2.60 5.13 4.09
CA THR A 153 3.11 4.12 3.17
C THR A 153 4.09 3.23 3.90
N SER A 154 4.03 1.91 3.67
CA SER A 154 5.02 0.97 4.21
C SER A 154 6.43 1.38 3.76
N ALA A 155 7.38 1.38 4.69
CA ALA A 155 8.78 1.68 4.39
C ALA A 155 9.45 0.57 3.55
N VAL A 156 8.89 -0.64 3.53
CA VAL A 156 9.42 -1.80 2.80
C VAL A 156 8.33 -2.43 1.93
N PRO A 157 8.59 -2.67 0.64
CA PRO A 157 7.65 -3.39 -0.22
C PRO A 157 7.45 -4.84 0.23
N GLY A 158 6.24 -5.36 0.04
CA GLY A 158 5.84 -6.74 0.28
C GLY A 158 4.59 -6.85 1.16
N PRO A 159 4.00 -8.05 1.23
CA PRO A 159 2.68 -8.25 1.83
C PRO A 159 2.65 -8.15 3.36
N GLY A 160 3.83 -8.05 4.01
CA GLY A 160 3.96 -8.12 5.46
C GLY A 160 3.32 -6.95 6.22
N LEU A 161 3.03 -5.84 5.53
CA LEU A 161 2.41 -4.64 6.10
C LEU A 161 1.10 -4.27 5.39
N ASP A 162 0.53 -5.22 4.66
CA ASP A 162 -0.82 -5.10 4.12
C ASP A 162 -1.87 -5.38 5.18
N ASN A 163 -3.06 -4.78 5.03
CA ASN A 163 -4.18 -4.95 5.94
C ASN A 163 -3.87 -4.55 7.38
N ILE A 164 -2.98 -3.58 7.57
CA ILE A 164 -2.67 -3.01 8.89
C ILE A 164 -3.71 -1.95 9.18
N ASP A 165 -4.39 -2.11 10.32
CA ASP A 165 -5.34 -1.12 10.81
C ASP A 165 -4.58 0.07 11.39
N VAL A 166 -5.09 1.28 11.12
CA VAL A 166 -4.58 2.52 11.71
C VAL A 166 -5.63 3.03 12.68
N ALA A 167 -5.23 3.27 13.92
CA ALA A 167 -6.11 3.79 14.96
C ALA A 167 -5.55 5.10 15.53
N LEU A 168 -6.36 6.15 15.50
CA LEU A 168 -6.12 7.37 16.25
C LEU A 168 -6.77 7.21 17.63
N VAL A 169 -6.03 7.52 18.69
CA VAL A 169 -6.52 7.41 20.07
C VAL A 169 -6.10 8.63 20.89
N ASN A 170 -6.74 8.84 22.04
CA ASN A 170 -6.35 9.86 23.02
C ASN A 170 -6.27 9.23 24.40
N ASN A 171 -5.07 8.93 24.87
CA ASN A 171 -4.83 8.24 26.12
C ASN A 171 -3.76 8.94 26.96
N THR A 172 -2.54 9.06 26.45
CA THR A 172 -1.38 9.52 27.21
C THR A 172 -0.63 10.69 26.57
N ALA A 173 -0.85 10.95 25.28
CA ALA A 173 -0.29 12.12 24.62
C ALA A 173 -0.79 13.43 25.26
N THR A 174 0.10 14.40 25.42
CA THR A 174 -0.24 15.72 25.98
C THR A 174 0.51 16.83 25.26
N GLY A 175 -0.20 17.90 24.90
CA GLY A 175 0.35 18.99 24.10
C GLY A 175 0.51 18.61 22.64
N ASP A 176 1.39 19.30 21.92
CA ASP A 176 1.69 18.96 20.53
C ASP A 176 2.68 17.78 20.50
N GLN A 177 2.14 16.58 20.75
CA GLN A 177 2.87 15.31 20.79
C GLN A 177 1.98 14.21 20.22
N ALA A 178 2.56 13.36 19.38
CA ALA A 178 2.00 12.07 19.04
C ALA A 178 2.87 10.95 19.63
N ILE A 179 2.26 9.84 20.05
CA ILE A 179 2.96 8.62 20.46
C ILE A 179 2.51 7.52 19.49
N VAL A 180 3.44 7.09 18.65
CA VAL A 180 3.18 6.08 17.61
C VAL A 180 3.70 4.73 18.07
N THR A 181 2.89 3.69 17.95
CA THR A 181 3.29 2.31 18.27
C THR A 181 2.68 1.34 17.29
N PHE A 182 3.53 0.55 16.64
CA PHE A 182 3.10 -0.56 15.79
C PHE A 182 3.12 -1.88 16.56
N ASP A 183 1.99 -2.61 16.53
CA ASP A 183 1.89 -3.98 17.02
C ASP A 183 1.74 -4.93 15.83
N ALA A 184 2.85 -5.59 15.46
CA ALA A 184 2.90 -6.54 14.35
C ALA A 184 2.12 -7.84 14.60
N VAL A 185 1.80 -8.17 15.86
CA VAL A 185 1.04 -9.39 16.19
C VAL A 185 -0.45 -9.15 15.96
N VAL A 186 -0.93 -7.97 16.34
CA VAL A 186 -2.33 -7.57 16.18
C VAL A 186 -2.59 -6.99 14.79
N GLY A 187 -1.56 -6.43 14.14
CA GLY A 187 -1.69 -5.79 12.84
C GLY A 187 -2.28 -4.39 12.94
N ILE A 188 -1.84 -3.60 13.93
CA ILE A 188 -2.37 -2.25 14.17
C ILE A 188 -1.26 -1.23 14.42
N LEU A 189 -1.34 -0.09 13.74
CA LEU A 189 -0.59 1.13 14.03
C LEU A 189 -1.46 2.05 14.90
N ILE A 190 -1.05 2.23 16.15
CA ILE A 190 -1.74 3.11 17.11
C ILE A 190 -1.01 4.45 17.13
N VAL A 191 -1.75 5.53 16.93
CA VAL A 191 -1.29 6.91 17.05
C VAL A 191 -2.07 7.57 18.18
N ASP A 192 -1.43 7.72 19.33
CA ASP A 192 -2.00 8.44 20.48
C ASP A 192 -1.71 9.94 20.36
N VAL A 193 -2.74 10.77 20.42
CA VAL A 193 -2.68 12.22 20.19
C VAL A 193 -3.47 12.97 21.25
N ASP A 194 -3.09 14.22 21.51
CA ASP A 194 -3.91 15.18 22.25
C ASP A 194 -4.82 15.94 21.27
N PRO A 195 -6.15 15.70 21.25
CA PRO A 195 -7.06 16.33 20.28
C PRO A 195 -7.12 17.85 20.38
N THR A 196 -6.63 18.42 21.49
CA THR A 196 -6.66 19.86 21.72
C THR A 196 -5.37 20.56 21.27
N ALA A 197 -4.34 19.82 20.91
CA ALA A 197 -3.01 20.38 20.67
C ALA A 197 -2.17 19.69 19.59
N THR A 198 -2.39 18.41 19.29
CA THR A 198 -1.56 17.65 18.34
C THR A 198 -1.92 17.98 16.91
N THR A 199 -0.93 18.40 16.13
CA THR A 199 -1.08 18.73 14.71
C THR A 199 -0.81 17.54 13.79
N ALA A 200 -1.31 17.60 12.54
CA ALA A 200 -1.00 16.60 11.52
C ALA A 200 0.50 16.52 11.22
N ASN A 201 1.23 17.65 11.23
CA ASN A 201 2.69 17.64 11.09
C ASN A 201 3.39 16.83 12.18
N THR A 202 2.92 16.95 13.42
CA THR A 202 3.46 16.17 14.55
C THR A 202 3.20 14.69 14.37
N VAL A 203 1.99 14.30 13.94
CA VAL A 203 1.69 12.90 13.63
C VAL A 203 2.57 12.35 12.52
N VAL A 204 2.70 13.08 11.40
CA VAL A 204 3.56 12.68 10.27
C VAL A 204 5.00 12.46 10.73
N ALA A 205 5.56 13.41 11.49
CA ALA A 205 6.94 13.32 11.97
C ALA A 205 7.16 12.12 12.92
N GLU A 206 6.19 11.82 13.79
CA GLU A 206 6.31 10.70 14.74
C GLU A 206 6.08 9.34 14.06
N ILE A 207 5.27 9.26 13.00
CA ILE A 207 5.16 8.05 12.17
C ILE A 207 6.49 7.78 11.45
N ASP A 208 7.07 8.79 10.82
CA ASP A 208 8.39 8.67 10.18
C ASP A 208 9.50 8.29 11.19
N ALA A 209 9.39 8.77 12.44
CA ALA A 209 10.34 8.47 13.51
C ALA A 209 10.20 7.03 14.05
N GLU A 210 9.00 6.44 14.03
CA GLU A 210 8.78 5.04 14.36
C GLU A 210 9.44 4.12 13.32
N GLY A 211 9.27 4.44 12.03
CA GLY A 211 10.08 3.91 10.93
C GLY A 211 9.59 2.63 10.25
N THR A 212 8.50 2.01 10.70
CA THR A 212 7.82 0.92 9.97
C THR A 212 7.07 1.48 8.75
N PHE A 213 6.48 2.66 8.92
CA PHE A 213 5.79 3.41 7.87
C PHE A 213 6.48 4.76 7.65
N THR A 214 6.33 5.30 6.45
CA THR A 214 6.55 6.72 6.18
C THR A 214 5.20 7.43 6.08
N ALA A 215 5.16 8.72 6.40
CA ALA A 215 3.97 9.54 6.31
C ALA A 215 4.19 10.80 5.49
N ALA A 216 3.14 11.29 4.84
CA ALA A 216 3.17 12.53 4.08
C ALA A 216 1.82 13.23 4.11
N LEU A 217 1.81 14.57 4.17
CA LEU A 217 0.58 15.35 4.07
C LEU A 217 -0.12 15.09 2.73
N ASP A 218 -1.44 14.92 2.79
CA ASP A 218 -2.27 14.68 1.61
C ASP A 218 -2.83 16.01 1.08
N THR A 219 -2.37 16.42 -0.10
CA THR A 219 -2.77 17.68 -0.74
C THR A 219 -3.79 17.47 -1.87
N THR A 220 -4.32 16.26 -2.02
CA THR A 220 -5.21 15.91 -3.14
C THR A 220 -6.59 16.58 -3.04
N ALA A 221 -7.20 16.56 -1.85
CA ALA A 221 -8.48 17.20 -1.56
C ALA A 221 -8.31 18.68 -1.17
N ASP A 222 -7.25 19.00 -0.42
CA ASP A 222 -6.89 20.35 0.01
C ASP A 222 -5.45 20.69 -0.42
N PRO A 223 -5.26 21.38 -1.56
CA PRO A 223 -3.93 21.79 -2.02
C PRO A 223 -3.20 22.75 -1.08
N THR A 224 -3.88 23.30 -0.07
CA THR A 224 -3.30 24.20 0.94
C THR A 224 -2.93 23.49 2.23
N ASN A 225 -3.12 22.16 2.30
CA ASN A 225 -2.76 21.36 3.46
C ASN A 225 -1.27 21.52 3.81
N ASP A 226 -1.02 22.22 4.91
CA ASP A 226 0.31 22.48 5.47
C ASP A 226 0.56 21.73 6.79
N GLY A 227 -0.35 20.82 7.17
CA GLY A 227 -0.25 20.00 8.37
C GLY A 227 -0.46 20.75 9.69
N SER A 228 -0.87 22.03 9.65
CA SER A 228 -1.14 22.82 10.86
C SER A 228 -2.47 22.48 11.55
N GLY A 229 -3.31 21.66 10.92
CA GLY A 229 -4.61 21.24 11.45
C GLY A 229 -4.46 20.32 12.67
N LEU A 230 -5.39 20.44 13.62
CA LEU A 230 -5.43 19.59 14.81
C LEU A 230 -6.11 18.25 14.49
N ILE A 231 -5.55 17.17 15.02
CA ILE A 231 -6.14 15.83 14.94
C ILE A 231 -7.18 15.68 16.06
N ALA A 232 -8.37 16.23 15.83
CA ALA A 232 -9.41 16.38 16.86
C ALA A 232 -10.45 15.25 16.89
N ASP A 233 -10.37 14.27 15.97
CA ASP A 233 -11.35 13.20 15.80
C ASP A 233 -11.27 12.08 16.85
N VAL A 234 -10.66 12.34 18.01
CA VAL A 234 -10.34 11.32 19.03
C VAL A 234 -11.03 11.45 20.37
#